data_AF-A0A0Q8ECZ4-F1
#
_entry.id   AF-A0A0Q8ECZ4-F1
#
_cell.length_a   1.000
_cell.length_b   1.000
_cell.length_c   1.000
_cell.angle_alpha   90.00
_cell.angle_beta   90.00
_cell.angle_gamma   90.00
#
_symmetry.space_group_name_H-M   'P 1'
#
loop_
_entity.id
_entity.type
_entity.pdbx_description
1 polymer ?
#
loop_
_entity_poly.entity_id
_entity_poly.type
_entity_poly.pdbx_seq_one_letter_code
_entity_poly.pdbx_strand_id
1 'polypeptide(L)'
;MFDQGQLKLLVLHVLDAQPSHGYEVIRAIADLAGGDYSPSPGTVYPTLTWLEDMGLAEALAEDGGRRQYRITSEGRVQLQSRREHLDALLLRLREGRRHALARRAPEIERAMENLKTALRLRFTDGTPDTEALHRIAAAIDRAAVEIGRDTGSRVQAASEAAP
;
A
#
# COMPACT_ATOMS: atom_id res chain seq x y z
N MET A 1 -16.90 1.68 1.24
CA MET A 1 -16.71 2.82 0.32
C MET A 1 -16.10 3.96 1.13
N PHE A 2 -15.07 4.64 0.64
CA PHE A 2 -14.48 5.78 1.36
C PHE A 2 -15.47 6.94 1.34
N ASP A 3 -15.70 7.56 2.49
CA ASP A 3 -16.40 8.84 2.52
C ASP A 3 -15.48 9.98 2.03
N GLN A 4 -16.08 11.12 1.74
CA GLN A 4 -15.37 12.26 1.18
C GLN A 4 -14.29 12.83 2.13
N GLY A 5 -14.46 12.68 3.45
CA GLY A 5 -13.47 13.10 4.44
C GLY A 5 -12.25 12.19 4.47
N GLN A 6 -12.45 10.88 4.33
CA GLN A 6 -11.37 9.90 4.21
C GLN A 6 -10.56 10.10 2.93
N LEU A 7 -11.22 10.40 1.80
CA LEU A 7 -10.52 10.68 0.55
C LEU A 7 -9.61 11.91 0.67
N LYS A 8 -10.09 13.00 1.28
CA LYS A 8 -9.28 14.21 1.52
C LYS A 8 -8.01 13.91 2.32
N LEU A 9 -8.12 13.11 3.38
CA LEU A 9 -6.98 12.69 4.19
C LEU A 9 -5.96 11.84 3.41
N LEU A 10 -6.44 10.92 2.56
CA LEU A 10 -5.57 10.12 1.71
C LEU A 10 -4.87 10.98 0.64
N VAL A 11 -5.57 11.94 0.05
CA VAL A 11 -4.96 12.87 -0.92
C VAL A 11 -3.85 13.68 -0.24
N LEU A 12 -4.12 14.28 0.93
CA LEU A 12 -3.09 15.00 1.69
C LEU A 12 -1.91 14.10 2.08
N HIS A 13 -2.17 12.86 2.49
CA HIS A 13 -1.11 11.90 2.80
C HIS A 13 -0.20 11.61 1.59
N VAL A 14 -0.77 11.45 0.39
CA VAL A 14 0.02 11.27 -0.84
C VAL A 14 0.85 12.51 -1.16
N LEU A 15 0.25 13.71 -1.06
CA LEU A 15 0.93 14.98 -1.34
C LEU A 15 2.02 15.31 -0.30
N ASP A 16 1.91 14.82 0.93
CA ASP A 16 2.95 14.95 1.96
C ASP A 16 4.17 14.08 1.67
N ALA A 17 3.95 12.90 1.08
CA ALA A 17 5.04 12.02 0.65
C ALA A 17 5.84 12.64 -0.52
N GLN A 18 5.14 13.16 -1.53
CA GLN A 18 5.77 13.90 -2.63
C GLN A 18 4.75 14.77 -3.39
N PRO A 19 5.19 15.88 -4.02
CA PRO A 19 4.38 16.58 -5.02
C PRO A 19 3.91 15.60 -6.10
N SER A 20 2.63 15.67 -6.47
CA SER A 20 1.99 14.69 -7.35
C SER A 20 0.96 15.32 -8.27
N HIS A 21 0.84 14.78 -9.48
CA HIS A 21 -0.26 15.05 -10.38
C HIS A 21 -1.54 14.34 -9.93
N GLY A 22 -2.71 14.83 -10.37
CA GLY A 22 -3.98 14.22 -10.01
C GLY A 22 -4.10 12.73 -10.38
N TYR A 23 -3.54 12.32 -11.53
CA TYR A 23 -3.51 10.90 -11.91
C TYR A 23 -2.55 10.06 -11.05
N GLU A 24 -1.46 10.64 -10.56
CA GLU A 24 -0.51 9.99 -9.66
C GLU A 24 -1.15 9.80 -8.29
N VAL A 25 -1.94 10.76 -7.82
CA VAL A 25 -2.75 10.64 -6.60
C VAL A 25 -3.74 9.49 -6.73
N ILE A 26 -4.46 9.38 -7.86
CA ILE A 26 -5.37 8.26 -8.12
C ILE A 26 -4.62 6.92 -8.03
N ARG A 27 -3.47 6.81 -8.72
CA ARG A 27 -2.66 5.59 -8.71
C ARG A 27 -2.13 5.24 -7.32
N ALA A 28 -1.58 6.21 -6.59
CA ALA A 28 -1.05 6.01 -5.25
C ALA A 28 -2.14 5.50 -4.28
N ILE A 29 -3.34 6.07 -4.34
CA ILE A 29 -4.47 5.60 -3.52
C ILE A 29 -4.91 4.19 -3.94
N ALA A 30 -4.92 3.89 -5.23
CA ALA A 30 -5.22 2.54 -5.71
C ALA A 30 -4.21 1.50 -5.23
N ASP A 31 -2.92 1.86 -5.23
CA ASP A 31 -1.83 1.00 -4.76
C ASP A 31 -1.89 0.78 -3.25
N LEU A 32 -2.25 1.81 -2.47
CA LEU A 32 -2.52 1.68 -1.04
C LEU A 32 -3.67 0.69 -0.77
N ALA A 33 -4.68 0.66 -1.63
CA ALA A 33 -5.81 -0.28 -1.55
C ALA A 33 -5.54 -1.66 -2.16
N GLY A 34 -4.35 -1.89 -2.76
CA GLY A 34 -4.05 -3.15 -3.43
C GLY A 34 -4.84 -3.40 -4.72
N GLY A 35 -5.33 -2.33 -5.36
CA GLY A 35 -6.09 -2.39 -6.61
C GLY A 35 -7.57 -2.73 -6.45
N ASP A 36 -8.05 -3.06 -5.24
CA ASP A 36 -9.47 -3.38 -4.99
C ASP A 36 -10.35 -2.13 -4.88
N TYR A 37 -9.73 -0.96 -4.72
CA TYR A 37 -10.38 0.34 -4.80
C TYR A 37 -9.48 1.32 -5.53
N SER A 38 -10.04 2.06 -6.48
CA SER A 38 -9.40 3.22 -7.09
C SER A 38 -10.40 4.37 -7.08
N PRO A 39 -10.07 5.55 -6.53
CA PRO A 39 -10.94 6.71 -6.63
C PRO A 39 -11.03 7.14 -8.10
N SER A 40 -12.19 7.64 -8.51
CA SER A 40 -12.38 8.11 -9.89
C SER A 40 -11.80 9.52 -10.06
N PRO A 41 -11.41 9.92 -11.29
CA PRO A 41 -11.07 11.31 -11.60
C PRO A 41 -12.12 12.31 -11.08
N GLY A 42 -13.41 12.00 -11.25
CA GLY A 42 -14.52 12.84 -10.79
C GLY A 42 -14.65 12.98 -9.26
N THR A 43 -13.86 12.22 -8.49
CA THR A 43 -13.78 12.38 -7.01
C THR A 43 -12.46 13.02 -6.59
N VAL A 44 -11.35 12.71 -7.27
CA VAL A 44 -10.03 13.24 -6.91
C VAL A 44 -9.85 14.68 -7.33
N TYR A 45 -10.21 15.06 -8.57
CA TYR A 45 -10.00 16.43 -9.03
C TYR A 45 -10.81 17.46 -8.21
N PRO A 46 -12.11 17.25 -7.91
CA PRO A 46 -12.83 18.13 -7.00
C PRO A 46 -12.24 18.15 -5.58
N THR A 47 -11.64 17.05 -5.13
CA THR A 47 -10.97 17.00 -3.82
C THR A 47 -9.69 17.84 -3.83
N LEU A 48 -8.90 17.79 -4.89
CA LEU A 48 -7.70 18.61 -5.06
C LEU A 48 -8.06 20.10 -5.11
N THR A 49 -9.07 20.48 -5.90
CA THR A 49 -9.57 21.85 -5.94
C THR A 49 -10.03 22.31 -4.55
N TRP A 50 -10.78 21.48 -3.83
CA TRP A 50 -11.20 21.83 -2.48
C TRP A 50 -10.02 22.00 -1.51
N LEU A 51 -8.97 21.17 -1.61
CA LEU A 51 -7.77 21.30 -0.78
C LEU A 51 -6.98 22.58 -1.13
N GLU A 52 -6.93 22.95 -2.41
CA GLU A 52 -6.35 24.19 -2.90
C GLU A 52 -7.12 25.41 -2.36
N ASP A 53 -8.45 25.43 -2.50
CA ASP A 53 -9.33 26.50 -2.00
C ASP A 53 -9.21 26.69 -0.49
N MET A 54 -8.98 25.60 0.25
CA MET A 54 -8.78 25.61 1.70
C MET A 54 -7.35 25.97 2.13
N GLY A 55 -6.42 26.18 1.19
CA GLY A 55 -5.01 26.48 1.47
C GLY A 55 -4.23 25.30 2.05
N LEU A 56 -4.73 24.07 1.90
CA LEU A 56 -4.12 22.84 2.41
C LEU A 56 -3.19 22.17 1.39
N ALA A 57 -3.40 22.48 0.12
CA ALA A 57 -2.53 22.14 -0.98
C ALA A 57 -2.36 23.35 -1.90
N GLU A 58 -1.35 23.34 -2.75
CA GLU A 58 -1.14 24.36 -3.77
C GLU A 58 -0.83 23.70 -5.11
N ALA A 59 -1.29 24.32 -6.20
CA ALA A 59 -0.95 23.91 -7.55
C ALA A 59 0.36 24.58 -7.98
N LEU A 60 1.33 23.75 -8.37
CA LEU A 60 2.55 24.15 -9.06
C LEU A 60 2.26 24.14 -10.57
N ALA A 61 2.53 25.26 -11.24
CA ALA A 61 2.41 25.34 -12.68
C ALA A 61 3.58 24.60 -13.34
N GLU A 62 3.27 23.64 -14.22
CA GLU A 62 4.25 23.04 -15.14
C GLU A 62 4.00 23.49 -16.58
N ASP A 63 5.07 23.49 -17.37
CA ASP A 63 4.99 23.72 -18.81
C ASP A 63 4.10 22.64 -19.47
N GLY A 64 3.09 23.09 -20.23
CA GLY A 64 2.13 22.21 -20.89
C GLY A 64 0.79 22.05 -20.18
N GLY A 65 0.49 22.86 -19.16
CA GLY A 65 -0.85 22.98 -18.57
C GLY A 65 -1.27 21.85 -17.63
N ARG A 66 -0.35 20.95 -17.31
CA ARG A 66 -0.53 19.94 -16.25
C ARG A 66 -0.19 20.59 -14.91
N ARG A 67 -1.07 20.43 -13.93
CA ARG A 67 -0.86 20.95 -12.58
C ARG A 67 -0.35 19.84 -11.69
N GLN A 68 0.83 20.04 -11.13
CA GLN A 68 1.33 19.24 -10.03
C GLN A 68 0.84 19.87 -8.72
N TYR A 69 0.47 19.07 -7.73
CA TYR A 69 -0.01 19.56 -6.44
C TYR A 69 1.02 19.25 -5.36
N ARG A 70 1.15 20.13 -4.38
CA ARG A 70 2.00 19.95 -3.20
C ARG A 70 1.23 20.29 -1.93
N ILE A 71 1.50 19.60 -0.83
CA ILE A 71 0.94 19.96 0.48
C ILE A 71 1.54 21.27 1.01
N THR A 72 0.73 22.14 1.60
CA THR A 72 1.20 23.35 2.28
C THR A 72 1.61 23.06 3.73
N SER A 73 2.16 24.07 4.42
CA SER A 73 2.45 23.97 5.86
C SER A 73 1.17 23.73 6.68
N GLU A 74 0.10 24.45 6.35
CA GLU A 74 -1.23 24.31 6.93
C GLU A 74 -1.82 22.93 6.66
N GLY A 75 -1.64 22.42 5.44
CA GLY A 75 -2.00 21.05 5.06
C GLY A 75 -1.32 20.00 5.93
N ARG A 76 -0.02 20.15 6.18
CA ARG A 76 0.73 19.24 7.07
C ARG A 76 0.24 19.30 8.51
N VAL A 77 -0.04 20.49 9.03
CA VAL A 77 -0.61 20.64 10.38
C VAL A 77 -1.97 19.94 10.47
N GLN A 78 -2.82 20.10 9.46
CA GLN A 78 -4.12 19.43 9.42
C GLN A 78 -3.96 17.91 9.35
N LEU A 79 -3.08 17.41 8.48
CA LEU A 79 -2.77 15.99 8.35
C LEU A 79 -2.28 15.42 9.70
N GLN A 80 -1.38 16.14 10.38
CA GLN A 80 -0.85 15.76 11.69
C GLN A 80 -1.94 15.72 12.76
N SER A 81 -2.82 16.72 12.81
CA SER A 81 -3.93 16.77 13.77
C SER A 81 -4.92 15.60 13.62
N ARG A 82 -4.92 14.95 12.46
CA ARG A 82 -5.79 13.81 12.13
C ARG A 82 -5.01 12.51 11.95
N ARG A 83 -3.77 12.44 12.46
CA ARG A 83 -2.88 11.29 12.28
C ARG A 83 -3.50 9.97 12.75
N GLU A 84 -4.19 9.95 13.89
CA GLU A 84 -4.86 8.73 14.37
C GLU A 84 -5.93 8.21 13.39
N HIS A 85 -6.69 9.12 12.77
CA HIS A 85 -7.69 8.75 11.76
C HIS A 85 -7.01 8.25 10.48
N LEU A 86 -5.91 8.88 10.07
CA LEU A 86 -5.12 8.43 8.92
C LEU A 86 -4.54 7.03 9.17
N ASP A 87 -3.96 6.79 10.35
CA ASP A 87 -3.36 5.51 10.70
C ASP A 87 -4.40 4.38 10.71
N ALA A 88 -5.58 4.63 11.29
CA ALA A 88 -6.70 3.69 11.26
C ALA A 88 -7.16 3.40 9.81
N LEU A 89 -7.20 4.43 8.96
CA LEU A 89 -7.58 4.30 7.56
C LEU A 89 -6.57 3.47 6.76
N LEU A 90 -5.27 3.73 6.95
CA LEU A 90 -4.17 3.01 6.32
C LEU A 90 -4.11 1.56 6.80
N LEU A 91 -4.37 1.29 8.08
CA LEU A 91 -4.47 -0.06 8.61
C LEU A 91 -5.59 -0.84 7.90
N ARG A 92 -6.80 -0.26 7.83
CA ARG A 92 -7.94 -0.88 7.13
C ARG A 92 -7.63 -1.17 5.65
N LEU A 93 -6.95 -0.25 4.96
CA LEU A 93 -6.49 -0.43 3.59
C LEU A 93 -5.52 -1.62 3.45
N ARG A 94 -4.53 -1.72 4.36
CA ARG A 94 -3.57 -2.84 4.39
C ARG A 94 -4.24 -4.18 4.65
N GLU A 95 -5.20 -4.23 5.57
CA GLU A 95 -5.98 -5.44 5.83
C GLU A 95 -6.81 -5.85 4.62
N GLY A 96 -7.52 -4.91 4.00
CA GLY A 96 -8.26 -5.14 2.75
C GLY A 96 -7.36 -5.70 1.65
N ARG A 97 -6.17 -5.12 1.45
CA ARG A 97 -5.17 -5.61 0.48
C ARG A 97 -4.70 -7.02 0.79
N ARG A 98 -4.45 -7.37 2.06
CA ARG A 98 -4.09 -8.75 2.46
C ARG A 98 -5.19 -9.74 2.09
N HIS A 99 -6.44 -9.41 2.40
CA HIS A 99 -7.58 -10.25 2.04
C HIS A 99 -7.79 -10.36 0.52
N ALA A 100 -7.53 -9.30 -0.23
CA ALA A 100 -7.56 -9.32 -1.70
C ALA A 100 -6.51 -10.26 -2.29
N LEU A 101 -5.27 -10.17 -1.79
CA LEU A 101 -4.18 -11.04 -2.21
C LEU A 101 -4.46 -12.50 -1.83
N ALA A 102 -4.97 -12.75 -0.63
CA ALA A 102 -5.36 -14.09 -0.17
C ALA A 102 -6.44 -14.70 -1.09
N ARG A 103 -7.50 -13.95 -1.41
CA ARG A 103 -8.54 -14.38 -2.37
C ARG A 103 -7.99 -14.71 -3.77
N ARG A 104 -6.95 -14.00 -4.21
CA ARG A 104 -6.32 -14.23 -5.52
C ARG A 104 -5.34 -15.41 -5.52
N ALA A 105 -4.95 -15.91 -4.36
CA ALA A 105 -3.98 -17.00 -4.22
C ALA A 105 -4.38 -17.99 -3.10
N PRO A 106 -5.54 -18.67 -3.23
CA PRO A 106 -6.04 -19.57 -2.20
C PRO A 106 -5.08 -20.73 -1.90
N GLU A 107 -4.29 -21.16 -2.89
CA GLU A 107 -3.26 -22.19 -2.72
C GLU A 107 -2.11 -21.71 -1.83
N ILE A 108 -1.72 -20.44 -1.96
CA ILE A 108 -0.66 -19.83 -1.14
C ILE A 108 -1.18 -19.65 0.30
N GLU A 109 -2.42 -19.17 0.46
CA GLU A 109 -3.05 -19.05 1.78
C GLU A 109 -3.11 -20.40 2.51
N ARG A 110 -3.60 -21.44 1.83
CA ARG A 110 -3.64 -22.81 2.35
C ARG A 110 -2.25 -23.31 2.76
N ALA A 111 -1.24 -23.08 1.93
CA ALA A 111 0.14 -23.48 2.22
C ALA A 111 0.70 -22.77 3.47
N MET A 112 0.42 -21.47 3.61
CA MET A 112 0.82 -20.69 4.78
C MET A 112 0.13 -21.15 6.07
N GLU A 113 -1.17 -21.48 6.03
CA GLU A 113 -1.88 -22.02 7.19
C GLU A 113 -1.35 -23.39 7.63
N ASN A 114 -0.99 -24.25 6.67
CA ASN A 114 -0.32 -25.52 6.96
C ASN A 114 1.03 -25.29 7.67
N LEU A 115 1.83 -24.33 7.20
CA LEU A 115 3.12 -23.99 7.82
C LEU A 115 2.93 -23.49 9.26
N LYS A 116 2.00 -22.54 9.49
CA LYS A 116 1.70 -22.03 10.84
C LYS A 116 1.27 -23.14 11.79
N THR A 117 0.42 -24.05 11.30
CA THR A 117 -0.06 -25.20 12.08
C THR A 117 1.09 -26.13 12.45
N ALA A 118 1.94 -26.49 11.49
CA ALA A 118 3.10 -27.33 11.73
C ALA A 118 4.08 -26.71 12.74
N LEU A 119 4.31 -25.39 12.66
CA LEU A 119 5.10 -24.66 13.64
C LEU A 119 4.46 -24.73 15.03
N ARG A 120 3.19 -24.35 15.16
CA ARG A 120 2.45 -24.40 16.44
C ARG A 120 2.55 -25.78 17.09
N LEU A 121 2.23 -26.84 16.34
CA LEU A 121 2.28 -28.22 16.81
C LEU A 121 3.67 -28.59 17.36
N ARG A 122 4.73 -28.10 16.73
CA ARG A 122 6.11 -28.36 17.13
C ARG A 122 6.59 -27.54 18.34
N PHE A 123 5.91 -26.44 18.65
CA PHE A 123 6.17 -25.62 19.85
C PHE A 123 5.26 -25.99 21.03
N THR A 124 4.21 -26.80 20.82
CA THR A 124 3.29 -27.24 21.89
C THR A 124 3.97 -28.09 22.96
N ASP A 125 4.98 -28.88 22.58
CA ASP A 125 5.71 -29.79 23.47
C ASP A 125 6.92 -29.13 24.17
N GLY A 126 7.09 -27.81 24.01
CA GLY A 126 8.20 -27.02 24.55
C GLY A 126 8.97 -26.27 23.47
N THR A 127 9.90 -25.40 23.88
CA THR A 127 10.76 -24.68 22.94
C THR A 127 11.80 -25.65 22.34
N PRO A 128 11.86 -25.82 21.00
CA PRO A 128 12.90 -26.58 20.34
C PRO A 128 14.29 -26.07 20.71
N ASP A 129 15.28 -26.95 20.63
CA ASP A 129 16.67 -26.54 20.79
C ASP A 129 17.09 -25.51 19.73
N THR A 130 18.17 -24.79 20.04
CA THR A 130 18.70 -23.71 19.19
C THR A 130 19.03 -24.21 17.79
N GLU A 131 19.44 -25.46 17.62
CA GLU A 131 19.75 -26.06 16.32
C GLU A 131 18.49 -26.28 15.46
N ALA A 132 17.42 -26.80 16.05
CA ALA A 132 16.13 -26.97 15.39
C ALA A 132 15.53 -25.62 14.99
N LEU A 133 15.63 -24.59 15.84
CA LEU A 133 15.21 -23.22 15.52
C LEU A 133 15.95 -22.66 14.30
N HIS A 134 17.29 -22.76 14.28
CA HIS A 134 18.08 -22.31 13.13
C HIS A 134 17.74 -23.06 11.85
N ARG A 135 17.52 -24.38 11.91
CA ARG A 135 17.12 -25.17 10.73
C ARG A 135 15.75 -24.76 10.19
N ILE A 136 14.79 -24.49 11.07
CA ILE A 136 13.45 -24.03 10.68
C ILE A 136 13.52 -22.64 10.04
N ALA A 137 14.23 -21.69 10.67
CA ALA A 137 14.43 -20.35 10.12
C ALA A 137 15.10 -20.41 8.73
N ALA A 138 16.19 -21.17 8.61
CA ALA A 138 16.90 -21.34 7.33
C ALA A 138 16.01 -21.96 6.23
N ALA A 139 15.06 -22.84 6.58
CA ALA A 139 14.12 -23.39 5.62
C ALA A 139 13.10 -22.35 5.13
N ILE A 140 12.60 -21.50 6.03
CA ILE A 140 11.69 -20.39 5.70
C ILE A 140 12.42 -19.35 4.83
N ASP A 141 13.64 -18.99 5.18
CA ASP A 141 14.44 -18.01 4.43
C ASP A 141 14.75 -18.49 3.02
N ARG A 142 15.08 -19.78 2.83
CA ARG A 142 15.27 -20.36 1.49
C ARG A 142 14.00 -20.26 0.65
N ALA A 143 12.85 -20.63 1.21
CA ALA A 143 11.57 -20.52 0.52
C ALA A 143 11.26 -19.06 0.14
N ALA A 144 11.55 -18.09 1.03
CA ALA A 144 11.37 -16.67 0.74
C ALA A 144 12.25 -16.18 -0.42
N VAL A 145 13.51 -16.62 -0.47
CA VAL A 145 14.44 -16.30 -1.57
C VAL A 145 13.97 -16.90 -2.90
N GLU A 146 13.50 -18.16 -2.92
CA GLU A 146 12.98 -18.81 -4.12
C GLU A 146 11.75 -18.08 -4.69
N ILE A 147 10.78 -17.76 -3.84
CA ILE A 147 9.59 -16.98 -4.21
C ILE A 147 9.96 -15.61 -4.79
N GLY A 148 10.97 -14.94 -4.18
CA GLY A 148 11.48 -13.66 -4.65
C GLY A 148 12.12 -13.72 -6.03
N ARG A 149 12.86 -14.81 -6.34
CA ARG A 149 13.51 -15.02 -7.64
C ARG A 149 12.50 -15.28 -8.76
N ASP A 150 11.48 -16.10 -8.51
CA ASP A 150 10.42 -16.38 -9.51
C ASP A 150 9.62 -15.13 -9.86
N THR A 151 9.44 -14.22 -8.90
CA THR A 151 8.77 -12.93 -9.13
C THR A 151 9.65 -11.97 -9.94
N GLY A 152 10.97 -11.92 -9.66
CA GLY A 152 11.93 -11.10 -10.41
C GLY A 152 12.12 -11.54 -11.87
N SER A 153 12.11 -12.85 -12.13
CA SER A 153 12.28 -13.40 -13.48
C SER A 153 11.11 -13.09 -14.42
N ARG A 154 9.87 -12.96 -13.89
CA ARG A 154 8.69 -12.55 -14.67
C ARG A 154 8.66 -11.06 -15.01
N VAL A 155 9.20 -10.20 -14.14
CA VAL A 155 9.24 -8.74 -14.37
C VAL A 155 10.30 -8.37 -15.42
N GLN A 156 11.45 -9.06 -15.45
CA GLN A 156 12.45 -8.89 -16.53
C GLN A 156 11.93 -9.33 -17.90
N ALA A 157 11.28 -10.49 -17.98
CA ALA A 157 10.69 -10.98 -19.24
C ALA A 157 9.57 -10.07 -19.79
N ALA A 158 8.82 -9.39 -18.92
CA ALA A 158 7.78 -8.44 -19.33
C ALA A 158 8.36 -7.07 -19.77
N SER A 159 9.54 -6.68 -19.26
CA SER A 159 10.22 -5.43 -19.64
C SER A 159 10.95 -5.53 -20.98
N GLU A 160 11.37 -6.72 -21.40
CA GLU A 160 12.06 -6.96 -22.69
C GLU A 160 11.09 -7.18 -23.87
N ALA A 161 9.80 -7.34 -23.58
CA ALA A 161 8.75 -7.60 -24.58
C ALA A 161 7.89 -6.37 -24.95
N ALA A 162 8.20 -5.19 -24.41
CA ALA A 162 7.53 -3.94 -24.79
C ALA A 162 8.32 -3.26 -25.94
N PRO A 163 7.66 -2.91 -27.07
CA PRO A 163 8.30 -2.37 -28.26
C PRO A 163 8.80 -0.93 -28.10
#